data_AF-A0AAE4D7V8-F1
#
_entry.id   AF-A0AAE4D7V8-F1
#
_cell.length_a   1.000
_cell.length_b   1.000
_cell.length_c   1.000
_cell.angle_alpha   90.00
_cell.angle_beta   90.00
_cell.angle_gamma   90.00
#
_symmetry.space_group_name_H-M   'P 1'
#
loop_
_entity.id
_entity.type
_entity.pdbx_description
1 polymer ?
#
loop_
_entity_poly.entity_id
_entity_poly.type
_entity_poly.pdbx_seq_one_letter_code
_entity_poly.pdbx_strand_id
1 'polypeptide(L)'
;MKFLHKGTLPTHQRFPEFLRDPRASIAHALVIGEDVSYSYSPRLQQPHWNGLGDQSCPYLAVSVEKSEVVAFKQWLRTSSTVGCNITLPYKQTMVDVASHLSPEAARLGVVNTLKREPDGTLSGHNTDPDGVRYALRSVADHLQGAKVVLFGAGGATSSVCLALEQLGVTHLLIVRRDVGVPWEFESTQCTVEQVSYDQWADWASRHQPALFVNATPLGLKGHYEGQSPVKDHEVTLLEQAIGFDLVYNPTQTPFLSQIQHQGGHPVGGLEMLIGQASASFALWTGSPFQDLERVGQRMAIHTQWDVIEPQWNGVATPKGQVEAQFLTRNQDADARRWLGEGGWTDHAPPSIRALHPQVAWCEQVHGHNIEHVTQGGKYRAPCDGLWTMEPNLTLAIRVADCAAILLADPKTGWMAALHAGWRGAVAGILPRALDIATHQGVDLGTLRGWLSPCIGASAFEVGPEVATQFPEEFVVHDEPDGNPHVDLKSFLVDQALSAGVEPSNMDLDWGACTLTESERYWSYRALGEDAGRMVAYLQNHESNEG
;
A
#
# COMPACT_ATOMS: atom_id res chain seq x y z
N MET A 1 -21.94 -25.32 8.17
CA MET A 1 -21.62 -24.20 9.08
C MET A 1 -21.86 -22.91 8.31
N LYS A 2 -22.73 -22.00 8.76
CA LYS A 2 -22.81 -20.65 8.15
C LYS A 2 -21.50 -19.96 8.47
N PHE A 3 -20.57 -19.91 7.52
CA PHE A 3 -19.38 -19.07 7.62
C PHE A 3 -19.88 -17.64 7.86
N LEU A 4 -19.88 -17.21 9.12
CA LEU A 4 -20.12 -15.83 9.49
C LEU A 4 -19.06 -15.03 8.74
N HIS A 5 -19.51 -14.18 7.82
CA HIS A 5 -18.71 -13.19 7.12
C HIS A 5 -17.60 -12.65 8.03
N LYS A 6 -16.38 -13.10 7.77
CA LYS A 6 -15.18 -12.37 8.07
C LYS A 6 -14.39 -12.37 6.78
N GLY A 7 -14.80 -11.49 5.87
CA GLY A 7 -13.84 -10.96 4.91
C GLY A 7 -12.74 -10.24 5.68
N THR A 8 -11.68 -9.86 5.00
CA THR A 8 -10.80 -8.82 5.49
C THR A 8 -11.63 -7.64 5.98
N LEU A 9 -11.65 -7.42 7.30
CA LEU A 9 -12.33 -6.25 7.85
C LEU A 9 -11.74 -5.03 7.14
N PRO A 10 -12.58 -4.14 6.60
CA PRO A 10 -12.10 -3.12 5.70
C PRO A 10 -11.02 -2.29 6.41
N THR A 11 -9.94 -2.02 5.67
CA THR A 11 -8.83 -1.18 6.13
C THR A 11 -9.27 0.26 6.33
N HIS A 12 -10.45 0.62 5.80
CA HIS A 12 -11.11 1.90 5.96
C HIS A 12 -12.50 1.72 6.58
N GLN A 13 -12.84 2.54 7.57
CA GLN A 13 -14.18 2.58 8.18
C GLN A 13 -14.58 4.00 8.55
N ARG A 14 -15.89 4.24 8.72
CA ARG A 14 -16.34 5.45 9.43
C ARG A 14 -16.20 5.26 10.93
N PHE A 15 -15.98 6.35 11.67
CA PHE A 15 -15.75 6.29 13.11
C PHE A 15 -16.80 5.49 13.91
N PRO A 16 -18.12 5.64 13.67
CA PRO A 16 -19.13 4.84 14.38
C PRO A 16 -19.07 3.34 14.08
N GLU A 17 -18.64 2.96 12.88
CA GLU A 17 -18.44 1.56 12.48
C GLU A 17 -17.20 1.00 13.17
N PHE A 18 -16.11 1.77 13.16
CA PHE A 18 -14.88 1.41 13.84
C PHE A 18 -15.08 1.18 15.33
N LEU A 19 -15.90 1.98 16.02
CA LEU A 19 -16.21 1.74 17.44
C LEU A 19 -16.87 0.37 17.72
N ARG A 20 -17.47 -0.27 16.71
CA ARG A 20 -18.06 -1.62 16.80
C ARG A 20 -17.11 -2.71 16.29
N ASP A 21 -16.00 -2.33 15.68
CA ASP A 21 -14.97 -3.25 15.22
C ASP A 21 -14.21 -3.81 16.43
N PRO A 22 -14.06 -5.14 16.56
CA PRO A 22 -13.26 -5.75 17.63
C PRO A 22 -11.84 -5.16 17.75
N ARG A 23 -11.25 -4.70 16.63
CA ARG A 23 -9.91 -4.08 16.59
C ARG A 23 -9.83 -2.79 17.40
N ALA A 24 -10.94 -2.07 17.61
CA ALA A 24 -10.97 -0.87 18.43
C ALA A 24 -10.71 -1.15 19.94
N SER A 25 -10.81 -2.41 20.36
CA SER A 25 -10.59 -2.83 21.76
C SER A 25 -9.19 -3.34 22.07
N ILE A 26 -8.38 -3.66 21.06
CA ILE A 26 -6.98 -4.11 21.20
C ILE A 26 -6.01 -2.97 20.86
N ALA A 27 -4.70 -3.17 21.04
CA ALA A 27 -3.72 -2.22 20.54
C ALA A 27 -3.88 -2.02 19.03
N HIS A 28 -3.84 -0.77 18.55
CA HIS A 28 -3.95 -0.43 17.12
C HIS A 28 -3.40 0.98 16.85
N ALA A 29 -2.89 1.20 15.65
CA ALA A 29 -2.54 2.50 15.11
C ALA A 29 -3.60 2.96 14.09
N LEU A 30 -3.79 4.27 13.93
CA LEU A 30 -4.78 4.81 12.99
C LEU A 30 -4.18 5.84 12.03
N VAL A 31 -4.83 6.04 10.89
CA VAL A 31 -4.84 7.32 10.15
C VAL A 31 -6.25 7.89 10.15
N ILE A 32 -6.40 9.16 10.51
CA ILE A 32 -7.70 9.83 10.59
C ILE A 32 -7.76 11.13 9.80
N GLY A 33 -8.94 11.47 9.31
CA GLY A 33 -9.25 12.67 8.54
C GLY A 33 -10.75 12.73 8.28
N GLU A 34 -11.24 13.78 7.62
CA GLU A 34 -12.67 13.86 7.27
C GLU A 34 -13.06 12.74 6.29
N ASP A 35 -12.20 12.51 5.30
CA ASP A 35 -12.24 11.33 4.45
C ASP A 35 -10.80 10.81 4.23
N VAL A 36 -10.59 9.54 4.54
CA VAL A 36 -9.31 8.83 4.39
C VAL A 36 -9.46 7.52 3.62
N SER A 37 -10.58 7.32 2.93
CA SER A 37 -10.84 6.14 2.09
C SER A 37 -9.78 5.92 0.99
N TYR A 38 -9.19 7.02 0.50
CA TYR A 38 -8.14 7.03 -0.53
C TYR A 38 -6.71 6.93 0.04
N SER A 39 -6.54 6.86 1.36
CA SER A 39 -5.22 6.93 1.98
C SER A 39 -4.39 5.68 1.66
N TYR A 40 -3.17 5.88 1.17
CA TYR A 40 -2.17 4.82 1.05
C TYR A 40 -1.49 4.47 2.38
N SER A 41 -1.74 5.22 3.46
CA SER A 41 -1.04 5.01 4.75
C SER A 41 -1.21 3.59 5.31
N PRO A 42 -2.40 2.94 5.27
CA PRO A 42 -2.51 1.55 5.71
C PRO A 42 -1.68 0.57 4.88
N ARG A 43 -1.65 0.75 3.55
CA ARG A 43 -0.82 -0.10 2.66
C ARG A 43 0.67 0.10 2.89
N LEU A 44 1.06 1.31 3.26
CA LEU A 44 2.44 1.65 3.61
C LEU A 44 2.82 1.09 4.99
N GLN A 45 2.01 1.34 6.03
CA GLN A 45 2.33 1.05 7.43
C GLN A 45 2.10 -0.41 7.83
N GLN A 46 0.99 -1.04 7.43
CA GLN A 46 0.60 -2.35 7.94
C GLN A 46 1.69 -3.43 7.75
N PRO A 47 2.41 -3.50 6.62
CA PRO A 47 3.49 -4.48 6.46
C PRO A 47 4.62 -4.32 7.48
N HIS A 48 4.97 -3.07 7.82
CA HIS A 48 5.99 -2.81 8.83
C HIS A 48 5.51 -3.17 10.24
N TRP A 49 4.22 -2.95 10.54
CA TRP A 49 3.62 -3.43 11.79
C TRP A 49 3.64 -4.95 11.89
N ASN A 50 3.32 -5.65 10.80
CA ASN A 50 3.37 -7.11 10.74
C ASN A 50 4.77 -7.67 10.98
N GLY A 51 5.80 -6.93 10.60
CA GLY A 51 7.21 -7.27 10.84
C GLY A 51 7.62 -7.25 12.31
N LEU A 52 6.81 -6.69 13.22
CA LEU A 52 7.13 -6.58 14.65
C LEU A 52 6.80 -7.85 15.47
N GLY A 53 6.28 -8.91 14.82
CA GLY A 53 5.93 -10.16 15.51
C GLY A 53 4.87 -9.92 16.59
N ASP A 54 5.19 -10.29 17.84
CA ASP A 54 4.26 -10.18 18.99
C ASP A 54 3.88 -8.73 19.35
N GLN A 55 4.64 -7.74 18.88
CA GLN A 55 4.35 -6.31 19.05
C GLN A 55 3.50 -5.72 17.90
N SER A 56 3.16 -6.54 16.90
CA SER A 56 2.32 -6.13 15.78
C SER A 56 0.94 -5.66 16.24
N CYS A 57 0.43 -4.64 15.59
CA CYS A 57 -0.96 -4.21 15.75
C CYS A 57 -1.56 -3.77 14.41
N PRO A 58 -2.90 -3.73 14.28
CA PRO A 58 -3.54 -3.22 13.08
C PRO A 58 -3.27 -1.72 12.89
N TYR A 59 -3.01 -1.32 11.65
CA TYR A 59 -2.99 0.06 11.20
C TYR A 59 -4.23 0.33 10.33
N LEU A 60 -5.15 1.18 10.79
CA LEU A 60 -6.47 1.35 10.18
C LEU A 60 -6.73 2.79 9.73
N ALA A 61 -7.42 2.97 8.62
CA ALA A 61 -7.96 4.26 8.20
C ALA A 61 -9.36 4.46 8.77
N VAL A 62 -9.58 5.58 9.48
CA VAL A 62 -10.88 5.92 10.06
C VAL A 62 -11.29 7.32 9.63
N SER A 63 -12.36 7.41 8.83
CA SER A 63 -13.00 8.68 8.51
C SER A 63 -13.80 9.16 9.71
N VAL A 64 -13.51 10.37 10.17
CA VAL A 64 -14.18 11.03 11.30
C VAL A 64 -14.90 12.25 10.74
N GLU A 65 -16.23 12.30 10.79
CA GLU A 65 -16.96 13.47 10.29
C GLU A 65 -16.69 14.70 11.19
N LYS A 66 -16.83 15.92 10.65
CA LYS A 66 -16.64 17.16 11.43
C LYS A 66 -17.50 17.21 12.71
N SER A 67 -18.72 16.69 12.64
CA SER A 67 -19.65 16.54 13.77
C SER A 67 -19.14 15.58 14.85
N GLU A 68 -18.24 14.65 14.51
CA GLU A 68 -17.76 13.57 15.36
C GLU A 68 -16.40 13.87 16.00
N VAL A 69 -15.68 14.90 15.54
CA VAL A 69 -14.31 15.22 16.00
C VAL A 69 -14.24 15.35 17.53
N VAL A 70 -15.23 15.98 18.15
CA VAL A 70 -15.27 16.13 19.62
C VAL A 70 -15.37 14.77 20.32
N ALA A 71 -16.24 13.88 19.81
CA ALA A 71 -16.40 12.54 20.34
C ALA A 71 -15.12 11.70 20.10
N PHE A 72 -14.50 11.84 18.93
CA PHE A 72 -13.23 11.18 18.62
C PHE A 72 -12.10 11.61 19.58
N LYS A 73 -11.97 12.91 19.87
CA LYS A 73 -11.01 13.41 20.87
C LYS A 73 -11.24 12.83 22.27
N GLN A 74 -12.50 12.65 22.67
CA GLN A 74 -12.83 12.03 23.95
C GLN A 74 -12.47 10.55 23.95
N TRP A 75 -12.80 9.83 22.88
CA TRP A 75 -12.46 8.42 22.70
C TRP A 75 -10.94 8.19 22.71
N LEU A 76 -10.16 9.06 22.06
CA LEU A 76 -8.68 8.99 22.08
C LEU A 76 -8.10 9.00 23.51
N ARG A 77 -8.77 9.61 24.49
CA ARG A 77 -8.26 9.64 25.87
C ARG A 77 -8.41 8.31 26.59
N THR A 78 -9.33 7.46 26.16
CA THR A 78 -9.68 6.20 26.85
C THR A 78 -9.46 4.95 26.00
N SER A 79 -9.07 5.10 24.73
CA SER A 79 -8.90 3.99 23.80
C SER A 79 -7.58 3.23 23.95
N SER A 80 -7.55 2.02 23.42
CA SER A 80 -6.35 1.17 23.34
C SER A 80 -5.37 1.59 22.23
N THR A 81 -5.58 2.72 21.54
CA THR A 81 -4.73 3.11 20.43
C THR A 81 -3.29 3.39 20.88
N VAL A 82 -2.30 2.96 20.10
CA VAL A 82 -0.89 3.35 20.30
C VAL A 82 -0.63 4.78 19.83
N GLY A 83 -1.53 5.32 19.01
CA GLY A 83 -1.41 6.64 18.39
C GLY A 83 -2.13 6.71 17.05
N CYS A 84 -2.16 7.89 16.46
CA CYS A 84 -2.74 8.08 15.14
C CYS A 84 -2.01 9.12 14.30
N ASN A 85 -1.88 8.84 13.02
CA ASN A 85 -1.63 9.86 12.01
C ASN A 85 -2.92 10.66 11.76
N ILE A 86 -2.76 11.96 11.53
CA ILE A 86 -3.83 12.93 11.36
C ILE A 86 -3.62 13.66 10.03
N THR A 87 -4.62 13.63 9.17
CA THR A 87 -4.65 14.39 7.92
C THR A 87 -5.71 15.48 7.94
N LEU A 88 -5.90 16.15 6.80
CA LEU A 88 -6.85 17.23 6.63
C LEU A 88 -8.27 16.79 7.08
N PRO A 89 -9.05 17.72 7.68
CA PRO A 89 -8.69 19.08 8.07
C PRO A 89 -8.23 19.21 9.54
N TYR A 90 -7.82 18.11 10.19
CA TYR A 90 -7.75 18.03 11.65
C TYR A 90 -6.38 18.29 12.29
N LYS A 91 -5.32 18.53 11.50
CA LYS A 91 -3.96 18.72 12.03
C LYS A 91 -3.87 19.86 13.07
N GLN A 92 -4.57 20.95 12.84
CA GLN A 92 -4.64 22.08 13.79
C GLN A 92 -5.56 21.79 14.97
N THR A 93 -6.70 21.14 14.71
CA THR A 93 -7.72 20.94 15.75
C THR A 93 -7.31 19.87 16.73
N MET A 94 -6.41 18.94 16.40
CA MET A 94 -5.95 17.88 17.30
C MET A 94 -4.82 18.30 18.26
N VAL A 95 -4.31 19.52 18.15
CA VAL A 95 -3.22 20.03 19.02
C VAL A 95 -3.62 20.01 20.50
N ASP A 96 -4.87 20.35 20.81
CA ASP A 96 -5.41 20.40 22.18
C ASP A 96 -5.63 19.01 22.83
N VAL A 97 -5.44 17.94 22.07
CA VAL A 97 -5.49 16.56 22.57
C VAL A 97 -4.18 16.20 23.25
N ALA A 98 -3.06 16.74 22.76
CA ALA A 98 -1.73 16.41 23.23
C ALA A 98 -1.43 17.11 24.57
N SER A 99 -0.88 16.35 25.53
CA SER A 99 -0.36 16.88 26.79
C SER A 99 0.99 17.57 26.60
N HIS A 100 1.77 17.12 25.61
CA HIS A 100 3.06 17.69 25.23
C HIS A 100 3.19 17.72 23.71
N LEU A 101 3.84 18.75 23.18
CA LEU A 101 4.14 18.88 21.75
C LEU A 101 5.63 18.73 21.52
N SER A 102 6.01 18.08 20.41
CA SER A 102 7.38 18.14 19.90
C SER A 102 7.76 19.59 19.55
N PRO A 103 9.06 19.95 19.53
CA PRO A 103 9.49 21.28 19.10
C PRO A 103 8.93 21.69 17.74
N GLU A 104 8.90 20.78 16.78
CA GLU A 104 8.35 20.98 15.44
C GLU A 104 6.85 21.20 15.47
N ALA A 105 6.09 20.37 16.19
CA ALA A 105 4.64 20.50 16.29
C ALA A 105 4.23 21.81 17.01
N ALA A 106 4.96 22.19 18.06
CA ALA A 106 4.76 23.44 18.78
C ALA A 106 5.04 24.64 17.87
N ARG A 107 6.14 24.61 17.11
CA ARG A 107 6.52 25.68 16.19
C ARG A 107 5.55 25.84 15.03
N LEU A 108 5.09 24.73 14.45
CA LEU A 108 4.14 24.75 13.35
C LEU A 108 2.70 24.99 13.81
N GLY A 109 2.42 24.81 15.09
CA GLY A 109 1.08 24.89 15.65
C GLY A 109 0.15 23.77 15.19
N VAL A 110 0.67 22.69 14.61
CA VAL A 110 -0.13 21.59 14.04
C VAL A 110 0.48 20.23 14.37
N VAL A 111 -0.38 19.22 14.53
CA VAL A 111 0.00 17.82 14.82
C VAL A 111 -0.46 16.92 13.68
N ASN A 112 0.44 16.14 13.10
CA ASN A 112 0.10 15.09 12.13
C ASN A 112 0.23 13.67 12.73
N THR A 113 0.77 13.54 13.94
CA THR A 113 1.04 12.26 14.60
C THR A 113 0.84 12.40 16.10
N LEU A 114 -0.09 11.62 16.67
CA LEU A 114 -0.23 11.43 18.11
C LEU A 114 0.43 10.11 18.51
N LYS A 115 1.09 10.10 19.67
CA LYS A 115 1.66 8.90 20.30
C LYS A 115 1.11 8.77 21.71
N ARG A 116 0.66 7.56 22.08
CA ARG A 116 0.31 7.25 23.47
C ARG A 116 1.57 6.98 24.26
N GLU A 117 1.73 7.72 25.35
CA GLU A 117 2.85 7.54 26.28
C GLU A 117 2.53 6.45 27.32
N PRO A 118 3.55 5.88 27.99
CA PRO A 118 3.35 4.85 29.01
C PRO A 118 2.45 5.27 30.18
N ASP A 119 2.35 6.57 30.47
CA ASP A 119 1.46 7.12 31.50
C ASP A 119 0.00 7.29 31.03
N GLY A 120 -0.29 6.92 29.78
CA GLY A 120 -1.61 7.01 29.15
C GLY A 120 -1.89 8.37 28.50
N THR A 121 -1.04 9.38 28.66
CA THR A 121 -1.18 10.68 27.99
C THR A 121 -0.86 10.57 26.50
N LEU A 122 -1.16 11.62 25.73
CA LEU A 122 -0.84 11.69 24.32
C LEU A 122 0.20 12.79 24.08
N SER A 123 1.28 12.47 23.36
CA SER A 123 2.22 13.45 22.82
C SER A 123 1.90 13.73 21.36
N GLY A 124 2.03 15.00 20.96
CA GLY A 124 1.72 15.49 19.61
C GLY A 124 3.00 15.85 18.85
N HIS A 125 3.13 15.28 17.66
CA HIS A 125 4.30 15.42 16.79
C HIS A 125 3.87 15.85 15.39
N ASN A 126 4.80 16.41 14.63
CA ASN A 126 4.61 16.67 13.22
C ASN A 126 5.78 16.09 12.43
N THR A 127 5.52 15.01 11.71
CA THR A 127 6.50 14.26 10.91
C THR A 127 6.53 14.68 9.43
N ASP A 128 5.70 15.64 9.02
CA ASP A 128 5.76 16.18 7.65
C ASP A 128 7.15 16.76 7.31
N PRO A 129 7.83 17.51 8.21
CA PRO A 129 9.19 17.97 7.96
C PRO A 129 10.19 16.82 7.74
N ASP A 130 10.08 15.72 8.49
CA ASP A 130 10.89 14.51 8.27
C ASP A 130 10.66 13.94 6.87
N GLY A 131 9.40 13.90 6.43
CA GLY A 131 9.02 13.53 5.07
C GLY A 131 9.71 14.39 4.01
N VAL A 132 9.69 15.72 4.19
CA VAL A 132 10.32 16.65 3.23
C VAL A 132 11.83 16.47 3.20
N ARG A 133 12.50 16.35 4.37
CA ARG A 133 13.94 16.12 4.43
C ARG A 133 14.33 14.80 3.79
N TYR A 134 13.54 13.75 4.00
CA TYR A 134 13.74 12.47 3.33
C TYR A 134 13.55 12.60 1.81
N ALA A 135 12.51 13.29 1.34
CA ALA A 135 12.26 13.49 -0.08
C ALA A 135 13.42 14.23 -0.79
N LEU A 136 14.01 15.21 -0.12
CA LEU A 136 15.09 16.03 -0.66
C LEU A 136 16.50 15.49 -0.34
N ARG A 137 16.61 14.30 0.26
CA ARG A 137 17.90 13.75 0.74
C ARG A 137 18.98 13.66 -0.34
N SER A 138 18.62 13.31 -1.58
CA SER A 138 19.56 13.15 -2.70
C SER A 138 20.11 14.48 -3.21
N VAL A 139 19.45 15.59 -2.88
CA VAL A 139 19.79 16.95 -3.34
C VAL A 139 20.10 17.90 -2.19
N ALA A 140 20.17 17.41 -0.95
CA ALA A 140 20.31 18.23 0.26
C ALA A 140 21.53 19.18 0.19
N ASP A 141 22.65 18.71 -0.36
CA ASP A 141 23.88 19.52 -0.53
C ASP A 141 23.67 20.74 -1.42
N HIS A 142 22.74 20.69 -2.38
CA HIS A 142 22.42 21.81 -3.27
C HIS A 142 21.53 22.85 -2.60
N LEU A 143 20.95 22.55 -1.44
CA LEU A 143 20.00 23.43 -0.73
C LEU A 143 20.69 24.34 0.28
N GLN A 144 21.94 24.05 0.64
CA GLN A 144 22.71 24.85 1.58
C GLN A 144 23.00 26.24 1.02
N GLY A 145 22.55 27.29 1.71
CA GLY A 145 22.67 28.67 1.22
C GLY A 145 21.70 29.00 0.07
N ALA A 146 20.88 28.05 -0.37
CA ALA A 146 20.07 28.22 -1.57
C ALA A 146 18.87 29.13 -1.34
N LYS A 147 18.26 29.50 -2.47
CA LYS A 147 16.99 30.21 -2.54
C LYS A 147 15.94 29.31 -3.17
N VAL A 148 14.71 29.37 -2.67
CA VAL A 148 13.63 28.47 -3.07
C VAL A 148 12.37 29.26 -3.41
N VAL A 149 11.68 28.83 -4.46
CA VAL A 149 10.31 29.28 -4.76
C VAL A 149 9.36 28.19 -4.34
N LEU A 150 8.36 28.54 -3.53
CA LEU A 150 7.35 27.61 -3.05
C LEU A 150 5.96 28.12 -3.38
N PHE A 151 5.21 27.33 -4.16
CA PHE A 151 3.85 27.62 -4.55
C PHE A 151 2.87 27.09 -3.50
N GLY A 152 2.07 28.00 -2.93
CA GLY A 152 1.05 27.68 -1.92
C GLY A 152 1.40 28.18 -0.53
N ALA A 153 0.36 28.51 0.24
CA ALA A 153 0.44 28.96 1.63
C ALA A 153 -0.57 28.16 2.49
N GLY A 154 -0.59 26.84 2.30
CA GLY A 154 -1.53 25.92 2.95
C GLY A 154 -0.92 25.22 4.18
N GLY A 155 -1.67 24.28 4.76
CA GLY A 155 -1.24 23.57 5.98
C GLY A 155 0.06 22.78 5.83
N ALA A 156 0.39 22.27 4.64
CA ALA A 156 1.65 21.60 4.38
C ALA A 156 2.82 22.57 4.14
N THR A 157 2.54 23.81 3.71
CA THR A 157 3.57 24.81 3.37
C THR A 157 4.49 25.07 4.55
N SER A 158 3.94 25.29 5.75
CA SER A 158 4.76 25.60 6.93
C SER A 158 5.71 24.44 7.29
N SER A 159 5.27 23.18 7.13
CA SER A 159 6.12 22.00 7.32
C SER A 159 7.27 21.95 6.30
N VAL A 160 7.00 22.32 5.05
CA VAL A 160 8.04 22.43 4.01
C VAL A 160 9.02 23.55 4.34
N CYS A 161 8.53 24.74 4.74
CA CYS A 161 9.40 25.85 5.14
C CYS A 161 10.33 25.46 6.28
N LEU A 162 9.80 24.77 7.30
CA LEU A 162 10.61 24.27 8.43
C LEU A 162 11.70 23.29 7.97
N ALA A 163 11.34 22.33 7.11
CA ALA A 163 12.32 21.37 6.58
C ALA A 163 13.39 22.04 5.72
N LEU A 164 13.02 22.99 4.86
CA LEU A 164 13.96 23.74 4.02
C LEU A 164 14.91 24.60 4.86
N GLU A 165 14.39 25.27 5.91
CA GLU A 165 15.21 25.99 6.89
C GLU A 165 16.26 25.06 7.52
N GLN A 166 15.83 23.86 7.96
CA GLN A 166 16.73 22.85 8.54
C GLN A 166 17.76 22.29 7.55
N LEU A 167 17.46 22.31 6.24
CA LEU A 167 18.37 21.93 5.16
C LEU A 167 19.32 23.08 4.76
N GLY A 168 19.25 24.23 5.44
CA GLY A 168 20.17 25.36 5.25
C GLY A 168 19.76 26.33 4.15
N VAL A 169 18.50 26.29 3.69
CA VAL A 169 17.96 27.30 2.76
C VAL A 169 17.94 28.67 3.44
N THR A 170 18.40 29.71 2.74
CA THR A 170 18.51 31.06 3.31
C THR A 170 17.41 32.00 2.86
N HIS A 171 16.68 31.66 1.80
CA HIS A 171 15.61 32.50 1.28
C HIS A 171 14.45 31.67 0.72
N LEU A 172 13.24 31.94 1.21
CA LEU A 172 11.99 31.33 0.77
C LEU A 172 11.09 32.39 0.14
N LEU A 173 10.75 32.22 -1.14
CA LEU A 173 9.71 32.99 -1.80
C LEU A 173 8.41 32.17 -1.81
N ILE A 174 7.39 32.63 -1.10
CA ILE A 174 6.07 32.01 -1.05
C ILE A 174 5.16 32.65 -2.09
N VAL A 175 4.72 31.87 -3.07
CA VAL A 175 3.85 32.31 -4.17
C VAL A 175 2.41 31.90 -3.88
N ARG A 176 1.50 32.86 -3.81
CA ARG A 176 0.10 32.63 -3.40
C ARG A 176 -0.89 33.49 -4.18
N ARG A 177 -2.14 33.02 -4.27
CA ARG A 177 -3.20 33.72 -5.03
C ARG A 177 -3.64 35.02 -4.37
N ASP A 178 -3.82 34.99 -3.06
CA ASP A 178 -4.31 36.12 -2.28
C ASP A 178 -3.32 36.42 -1.16
N VAL A 179 -2.47 37.42 -1.37
CA VAL A 179 -1.50 37.91 -0.38
C VAL A 179 -2.17 38.69 0.77
N GLY A 180 -3.44 39.06 0.62
CA GLY A 180 -4.21 39.79 1.64
C GLY A 180 -4.76 38.88 2.75
N VAL A 181 -4.87 37.57 2.52
CA VAL A 181 -5.23 36.61 3.57
C VAL A 181 -4.03 36.41 4.52
N PRO A 182 -4.20 36.52 5.85
CA PRO A 182 -3.08 36.28 6.77
C PRO A 182 -2.52 34.87 6.63
N TRP A 183 -1.22 34.79 6.40
CA TRP A 183 -0.43 33.56 6.52
C TRP A 183 0.99 33.98 6.86
N GLU A 184 1.56 33.33 7.87
CA GLU A 184 2.90 33.63 8.35
C GLU A 184 3.60 32.33 8.71
N PHE A 185 4.91 32.32 8.49
CA PHE A 185 5.82 31.30 8.98
C PHE A 185 6.97 32.02 9.66
N GLU A 186 7.10 31.83 10.98
CA GLU A 186 8.18 32.42 11.75
C GLU A 186 9.47 31.63 11.52
N SER A 187 10.32 32.17 10.65
CA SER A 187 11.65 31.62 10.41
C SER A 187 12.67 32.18 11.40
N THR A 188 13.62 31.33 11.80
CA THR A 188 14.76 31.74 12.63
C THR A 188 16.09 31.80 11.86
N GLN A 189 16.13 31.27 10.63
CA GLN A 189 17.37 31.10 9.86
C GLN A 189 17.26 31.51 8.39
N CYS A 190 16.06 31.79 7.86
CA CYS A 190 15.86 32.18 6.47
C CYS A 190 14.99 33.43 6.33
N THR A 191 15.22 34.21 5.28
CA THR A 191 14.31 35.28 4.87
C THR A 191 13.08 34.66 4.20
N VAL A 192 11.88 35.13 4.57
CA VAL A 192 10.62 34.68 4.00
C VAL A 192 9.94 35.88 3.33
N GLU A 193 9.81 35.82 2.00
CA GLU A 193 9.08 36.79 1.19
C GLU A 193 7.79 36.16 0.67
N GLN A 194 6.73 36.96 0.49
CA GLN A 194 5.46 36.49 -0.07
C GLN A 194 5.07 37.36 -1.25
N VAL A 195 4.66 36.74 -2.35
CA VAL A 195 4.26 37.43 -3.58
C VAL A 195 3.06 36.77 -4.24
N SER A 196 2.41 37.49 -5.14
CA SER A 196 1.38 36.97 -6.03
C SER A 196 1.97 36.25 -7.24
N TYR A 197 1.13 35.49 -7.96
CA TYR A 197 1.53 34.71 -9.14
C TYR A 197 2.00 35.54 -10.34
N ASP A 198 1.76 36.85 -10.37
CA ASP A 198 2.27 37.77 -11.40
C ASP A 198 3.67 38.30 -11.10
N GLN A 199 4.18 38.11 -9.88
CA GLN A 199 5.45 38.73 -9.43
C GLN A 199 6.59 37.72 -9.25
N TRP A 200 6.28 36.43 -9.13
CA TRP A 200 7.30 35.41 -8.83
C TRP A 200 8.34 35.24 -9.94
N ALA A 201 7.94 35.40 -11.21
CA ALA A 201 8.81 35.22 -12.37
C ALA A 201 9.97 36.24 -12.39
N ASP A 202 9.68 37.51 -12.10
CA ASP A 202 10.67 38.58 -11.97
C ASP A 202 11.61 38.35 -10.79
N TRP A 203 11.09 37.77 -9.70
CA TRP A 203 11.91 37.38 -8.57
C TRP A 203 12.84 36.22 -8.94
N ALA A 204 12.32 35.15 -9.53
CA ALA A 204 13.08 33.96 -9.91
C ALA A 204 14.20 34.31 -10.90
N SER A 205 13.91 35.17 -11.88
CA SER A 205 14.89 35.63 -12.88
C SER A 205 16.10 36.35 -12.26
N ARG A 206 15.87 37.13 -11.18
CA ARG A 206 16.93 37.88 -10.49
C ARG A 206 17.72 37.03 -9.49
N HIS A 207 17.10 35.99 -8.95
CA HIS A 207 17.62 35.27 -7.79
C HIS A 207 18.12 33.85 -8.10
N GLN A 208 17.73 33.26 -9.25
CA GLN A 208 18.13 31.93 -9.72
C GLN A 208 17.95 30.86 -8.61
N PRO A 209 16.70 30.59 -8.19
CA PRO A 209 16.42 29.61 -7.14
C PRO A 209 16.88 28.21 -7.56
N ALA A 210 17.40 27.45 -6.60
CA ALA A 210 17.85 26.07 -6.84
C ALA A 210 16.68 25.07 -6.86
N LEU A 211 15.60 25.39 -6.14
CA LEU A 211 14.45 24.52 -5.94
C LEU A 211 13.14 25.27 -6.16
N PHE A 212 12.22 24.59 -6.84
CA PHE A 212 10.82 24.98 -6.99
C PHE A 212 9.94 23.93 -6.31
N VAL A 213 9.04 24.35 -5.42
CA VAL A 213 8.18 23.43 -4.68
C VAL A 213 6.71 23.70 -5.00
N ASN A 214 5.98 22.67 -5.43
CA ASN A 214 4.52 22.71 -5.50
C ASN A 214 3.93 22.18 -4.18
N ALA A 215 3.48 23.09 -3.32
CA ALA A 215 2.71 22.77 -2.11
C ALA A 215 1.21 23.09 -2.28
N THR A 216 0.74 23.20 -3.53
CA THR A 216 -0.67 23.38 -3.86
C THR A 216 -1.31 22.06 -4.30
N PRO A 217 -2.65 21.98 -4.36
CA PRO A 217 -3.32 20.85 -4.98
C PRO A 217 -3.16 20.75 -6.51
N LEU A 218 -2.54 21.72 -7.19
CA LEU A 218 -2.38 21.70 -8.66
C LEU A 218 -1.62 20.46 -9.09
N GLY A 219 -2.17 19.72 -10.06
CA GLY A 219 -1.64 18.43 -10.51
C GLY A 219 -2.28 17.22 -9.83
N LEU A 220 -2.97 17.38 -8.70
CA LEU A 220 -3.70 16.30 -8.03
C LEU A 220 -4.83 15.77 -8.92
N LYS A 221 -4.95 14.45 -9.02
CA LYS A 221 -6.01 13.77 -9.79
C LYS A 221 -7.41 14.30 -9.46
N GLY A 222 -8.28 14.44 -10.46
CA GLY A 222 -9.61 15.04 -10.30
C GLY A 222 -9.64 16.52 -10.66
N HIS A 223 -10.11 17.38 -9.75
CA HIS A 223 -10.39 18.79 -10.06
C HIS A 223 -9.16 19.60 -10.52
N TYR A 224 -7.97 19.21 -10.07
CA TYR A 224 -6.71 19.91 -10.34
C TYR A 224 -5.81 19.17 -11.34
N GLU A 225 -6.31 18.11 -11.93
CA GLU A 225 -5.56 17.24 -12.84
C GLU A 225 -5.16 18.00 -14.10
N GLY A 226 -3.94 17.75 -14.59
CA GLY A 226 -3.43 18.44 -15.79
C GLY A 226 -3.02 19.90 -15.56
N GLN A 227 -3.11 20.42 -14.34
CA GLN A 227 -2.69 21.79 -14.01
C GLN A 227 -1.28 21.82 -13.37
N SER A 228 -0.57 22.93 -13.56
CA SER A 228 0.72 23.23 -12.94
C SER A 228 0.66 24.61 -12.26
N PRO A 229 1.38 24.84 -11.14
CA PRO A 229 1.59 26.19 -10.62
C PRO A 229 2.46 27.07 -11.55
N VAL A 230 3.20 26.48 -12.50
CA VAL A 230 4.04 27.21 -13.46
C VAL A 230 3.37 27.22 -14.83
N LYS A 231 3.17 28.41 -15.40
CA LYS A 231 2.55 28.55 -16.72
C LYS A 231 3.53 28.19 -17.83
N ASP A 232 3.02 27.78 -18.99
CA ASP A 232 3.86 27.33 -20.12
C ASP A 232 4.89 28.35 -20.61
N HIS A 233 4.62 29.66 -20.50
CA HIS A 233 5.58 30.70 -20.89
C HIS A 233 6.61 31.01 -19.81
N GLU A 234 6.45 30.48 -18.59
CA GLU A 234 7.33 30.69 -17.44
C GLU A 234 8.31 29.49 -17.26
N VAL A 235 8.15 28.40 -18.03
CA VAL A 235 8.91 27.15 -17.83
C VAL A 235 10.43 27.30 -18.01
N THR A 236 10.91 28.29 -18.76
CA THR A 236 12.35 28.53 -18.92
C THR A 236 13.02 28.94 -17.60
N LEU A 237 12.25 29.40 -16.61
CA LEU A 237 12.74 29.67 -15.26
C LEU A 237 13.10 28.40 -14.48
N LEU A 238 12.69 27.23 -14.98
CA LEU A 238 12.94 25.93 -14.37
C LEU A 238 14.19 25.22 -14.95
N GLU A 239 14.96 25.89 -15.81
CA GLU A 239 16.14 25.30 -16.47
C GLU A 239 17.11 24.68 -15.45
N GLN A 240 17.35 23.37 -15.57
CA GLN A 240 18.22 22.58 -14.69
C GLN A 240 17.87 22.62 -13.19
N ALA A 241 16.68 23.11 -12.84
CA ALA A 241 16.29 23.28 -11.45
C ALA A 241 15.84 21.96 -10.80
N ILE A 242 15.86 21.92 -9.47
CA ILE A 242 15.20 20.86 -8.72
C ILE A 242 13.71 21.22 -8.62
N GLY A 243 12.84 20.26 -8.88
CA GLY A 243 11.41 20.39 -8.68
C GLY A 243 10.92 19.41 -7.63
N PHE A 244 10.20 19.89 -6.63
CA PHE A 244 9.59 19.03 -5.61
C PHE A 244 8.07 19.23 -5.59
N ASP A 245 7.31 18.17 -5.86
CA ASP A 245 5.85 18.20 -5.82
C ASP A 245 5.34 17.41 -4.63
N LEU A 246 4.50 18.01 -3.79
CA LEU A 246 3.87 17.32 -2.67
C LEU A 246 2.76 16.36 -3.14
N VAL A 247 2.25 16.55 -4.37
CA VAL A 247 1.30 15.62 -4.98
C VAL A 247 1.99 14.27 -5.24
N TYR A 248 1.36 13.19 -4.77
CA TYR A 248 1.82 11.82 -4.98
C TYR A 248 0.88 10.98 -5.87
N ASN A 249 -0.28 11.52 -6.25
CA ASN A 249 -1.25 10.85 -7.12
C ASN A 249 -1.87 11.85 -8.13
N PRO A 250 -1.47 11.82 -9.42
CA PRO A 250 -0.52 10.89 -10.02
C PRO A 250 0.92 11.13 -9.57
N THR A 251 1.81 10.15 -9.75
CA THR A 251 3.25 10.27 -9.45
C THR A 251 3.98 11.20 -10.41
N GLN A 252 3.44 11.40 -11.62
CA GLN A 252 3.96 12.32 -12.62
C GLN A 252 2.94 13.46 -12.84
N THR A 253 3.19 14.62 -12.25
CA THR A 253 2.36 15.82 -12.44
C THR A 253 2.85 16.65 -13.63
N PRO A 254 2.02 17.56 -14.17
CA PRO A 254 2.48 18.53 -15.17
C PRO A 254 3.68 19.36 -14.71
N PHE A 255 3.74 19.72 -13.42
CA PHE A 255 4.87 20.42 -12.82
C PHE A 255 6.17 19.61 -12.88
N LEU A 256 6.14 18.34 -12.45
CA LEU A 256 7.31 17.46 -12.54
C LEU A 256 7.72 17.19 -14.00
N SER A 257 6.74 17.11 -14.91
CA SER A 257 7.02 16.99 -16.35
C SER A 257 7.70 18.23 -16.92
N GLN A 258 7.28 19.44 -16.49
CA GLN A 258 7.94 20.68 -16.87
C GLN A 258 9.39 20.69 -16.38
N ILE A 259 9.65 20.31 -15.12
CA ILE A 259 11.01 20.20 -14.56
C ILE A 259 11.88 19.27 -15.39
N GLN A 260 11.37 18.07 -15.69
CA GLN A 260 12.10 17.07 -16.47
C GLN A 260 12.39 17.54 -17.91
N HIS A 261 11.42 18.19 -18.58
CA HIS A 261 11.61 18.74 -19.93
C HIS A 261 12.64 19.88 -19.98
N GLN A 262 12.84 20.58 -18.86
CA GLN A 262 13.85 21.63 -18.73
C GLN A 262 15.21 21.10 -18.23
N GLY A 263 15.41 19.77 -18.26
CA GLY A 263 16.66 19.12 -17.85
C GLY A 263 16.90 19.14 -16.33
N GLY A 264 15.87 19.42 -15.53
CA GLY A 264 15.93 19.47 -14.08
C GLY A 264 15.77 18.10 -13.40
N HIS A 265 15.78 18.12 -12.07
CA HIS A 265 15.63 16.93 -11.22
C HIS A 265 14.24 16.90 -10.54
N PRO A 266 13.30 16.06 -11.00
CA PRO A 266 11.98 15.94 -10.39
C PRO A 266 12.01 15.05 -9.14
N VAL A 267 11.39 15.51 -8.06
CA VAL A 267 11.17 14.80 -6.81
C VAL A 267 9.65 14.75 -6.55
N GLY A 268 9.08 13.55 -6.46
CA GLY A 268 7.65 13.35 -6.26
C GLY A 268 7.22 13.25 -4.79
N GLY A 269 5.93 13.43 -4.53
CA GLY A 269 5.37 13.45 -3.18
C GLY A 269 5.35 12.09 -2.49
N LEU A 270 5.56 11.00 -3.23
CA LEU A 270 5.61 9.65 -2.65
C LEU A 270 6.78 9.50 -1.67
N GLU A 271 7.93 10.10 -1.97
CA GLU A 271 9.07 10.09 -1.05
C GLU A 271 8.71 10.79 0.27
N MET A 272 8.01 11.94 0.19
CA MET A 272 7.56 12.63 1.40
C MET A 272 6.60 11.77 2.22
N LEU A 273 5.67 11.06 1.57
CA LEU A 273 4.74 10.14 2.22
C LEU A 273 5.49 9.01 2.94
N ILE A 274 6.56 8.47 2.35
CA ILE A 274 7.37 7.40 2.94
C ILE A 274 8.14 7.93 4.15
N GLY A 275 8.83 9.06 4.01
CA GLY A 275 9.64 9.64 5.09
C GLY A 275 8.81 9.99 6.32
N GLN A 276 7.64 10.62 6.14
CA GLN A 276 6.78 10.98 7.27
C GLN A 276 6.16 9.74 7.96
N ALA A 277 5.90 8.67 7.21
CA ALA A 277 5.34 7.43 7.73
C ALA A 277 6.39 6.64 8.51
N SER A 278 7.62 6.59 8.00
CA SER A 278 8.76 5.98 8.69
C SER A 278 9.04 6.71 10.01
N ALA A 279 8.96 8.04 10.01
CA ALA A 279 9.12 8.85 11.23
C ALA A 279 7.97 8.60 12.23
N SER A 280 6.71 8.52 11.80
CA SER A 280 5.60 8.21 12.73
C SER A 280 5.69 6.78 13.26
N PHE A 281 6.09 5.83 12.42
CA PHE A 281 6.37 4.46 12.84
C PHE A 281 7.46 4.42 13.91
N ALA A 282 8.58 5.11 13.70
CA ALA A 282 9.68 5.20 14.66
C ALA A 282 9.23 5.79 16.01
N LEU A 283 8.31 6.76 16.01
CA LEU A 283 7.75 7.30 17.25
C LEU A 283 7.00 6.22 18.06
N TRP A 284 6.26 5.34 17.39
CA TRP A 284 5.47 4.31 18.07
C TRP A 284 6.27 3.07 18.45
N THR A 285 7.23 2.67 17.63
CA THR A 285 7.93 1.37 17.74
C THR A 285 9.36 1.50 18.23
N GLY A 286 9.92 2.71 18.21
CA GLY A 286 11.32 2.99 18.52
C GLY A 286 12.29 2.71 17.36
N SER A 287 11.82 2.30 16.18
CA SER A 287 12.66 2.06 15.00
C SER A 287 11.96 2.48 13.71
N PRO A 288 12.66 3.11 12.76
CA PRO A 288 12.07 3.48 11.47
C PRO A 288 11.80 2.24 10.59
N PHE A 289 11.13 2.45 9.46
CA PHE A 289 11.06 1.41 8.43
C PHE A 289 12.46 0.99 8.00
N GLN A 290 12.62 -0.30 7.77
CA GLN A 290 13.82 -0.88 7.16
C GLN A 290 13.71 -0.79 5.64
N ASP A 291 14.85 -0.65 4.97
CA ASP A 291 14.97 -0.63 3.50
C ASP A 291 13.97 0.31 2.80
N LEU A 292 14.15 1.62 3.04
CA LEU A 292 13.26 2.65 2.48
C LEU A 292 13.27 2.69 0.94
N GLU A 293 14.33 2.23 0.29
CA GLU A 293 14.38 2.10 -1.18
C GLU A 293 13.40 1.03 -1.65
N ARG A 294 13.42 -0.16 -1.03
CA ARG A 294 12.45 -1.21 -1.32
C ARG A 294 11.03 -0.76 -1.02
N VAL A 295 10.79 -0.06 0.08
CA VAL A 295 9.48 0.54 0.41
C VAL A 295 9.01 1.47 -0.71
N GLY A 296 9.90 2.33 -1.23
CA GLY A 296 9.62 3.21 -2.36
C GLY A 296 9.24 2.46 -3.62
N GLN A 297 10.01 1.44 -4.00
CA GLN A 297 9.74 0.60 -5.16
C GLN A 297 8.39 -0.14 -5.03
N ARG A 298 8.09 -0.68 -3.84
CA ARG A 298 6.82 -1.36 -3.57
C ARG A 298 5.64 -0.40 -3.67
N MET A 299 5.76 0.80 -3.08
CA MET A 299 4.70 1.80 -3.14
C MET A 299 4.49 2.34 -4.56
N ALA A 300 5.54 2.43 -5.38
CA ALA A 300 5.40 2.79 -6.79
C ALA A 300 4.47 1.83 -7.54
N ILE A 301 4.51 0.53 -7.22
CA ILE A 301 3.55 -0.46 -7.78
C ILE A 301 2.11 -0.05 -7.42
N HIS A 302 1.83 0.26 -6.16
CA HIS A 302 0.48 0.66 -5.69
C HIS A 302 -0.07 1.94 -6.33
N THR A 303 0.81 2.80 -6.84
CA THR A 303 0.41 4.02 -7.56
C THR A 303 0.16 3.79 -9.05
N GLN A 304 0.72 2.72 -9.61
CA GLN A 304 0.68 2.43 -11.05
C GLN A 304 -0.31 1.30 -11.40
N TRP A 305 -0.55 0.40 -10.47
CA TRP A 305 -1.33 -0.82 -10.66
C TRP A 305 -2.39 -0.96 -9.57
N ASP A 306 -3.53 -1.57 -9.91
CA ASP A 306 -4.46 -2.05 -8.90
C ASP A 306 -3.92 -3.37 -8.33
N VAL A 307 -3.56 -3.32 -7.05
CA VAL A 307 -2.90 -4.38 -6.32
C VAL A 307 -3.69 -4.71 -5.06
N ILE A 308 -3.87 -6.00 -4.85
CA ILE A 308 -4.40 -6.56 -3.59
C ILE A 308 -3.23 -7.20 -2.85
N GLU A 309 -3.16 -6.98 -1.54
CA GLU A 309 -2.17 -7.60 -0.68
C GLU A 309 -2.86 -8.32 0.47
N PRO A 310 -2.33 -9.46 0.92
CA PRO A 310 -2.78 -10.08 2.15
C PRO A 310 -2.55 -9.14 3.35
N GLN A 311 -3.43 -9.17 4.34
CA GLN A 311 -3.31 -8.46 5.61
C GLN A 311 -2.10 -8.91 6.42
N TRP A 312 -1.58 -10.11 6.19
CA TRP A 312 -0.35 -10.63 6.81
C TRP A 312 0.93 -10.26 6.04
N ASN A 313 0.84 -9.48 4.97
CA ASN A 313 2.00 -9.02 4.21
C ASN A 313 3.01 -8.31 5.12
N GLY A 314 4.32 -8.52 4.97
CA GLY A 314 5.37 -7.98 5.85
C GLY A 314 5.64 -8.77 7.13
N VAL A 315 4.95 -9.90 7.35
CA VAL A 315 5.24 -10.81 8.47
C VAL A 315 6.71 -11.27 8.43
N ALA A 316 7.37 -11.17 9.58
CA ALA A 316 8.76 -11.59 9.75
C ALA A 316 8.91 -13.12 9.71
N THR A 317 10.07 -13.57 9.23
CA THR A 317 10.53 -14.95 9.18
C THR A 317 11.98 -15.02 9.66
N PRO A 318 12.56 -16.22 9.89
CA PRO A 318 13.96 -16.34 10.25
C PRO A 318 14.96 -15.84 9.20
N LYS A 319 14.51 -15.66 7.94
CA LYS A 319 15.38 -15.29 6.80
C LYS A 319 14.95 -13.98 6.12
N GLY A 320 14.07 -13.19 6.74
CA GLY A 320 13.53 -11.99 6.10
C GLY A 320 12.07 -11.72 6.40
N GLN A 321 11.38 -11.03 5.49
CA GLN A 321 9.95 -10.70 5.58
C GLN A 321 9.20 -11.20 4.36
N VAL A 322 8.01 -11.76 4.59
CA VAL A 322 7.17 -12.22 3.49
C VAL A 322 6.48 -11.04 2.82
N GLU A 323 6.64 -10.95 1.50
CA GLU A 323 5.91 -10.05 0.65
C GLU A 323 5.02 -10.82 -0.32
N ALA A 324 3.74 -10.45 -0.41
CA ALA A 324 2.77 -11.09 -1.28
C ALA A 324 1.85 -10.05 -1.92
N GLN A 325 1.62 -10.19 -3.23
CA GLN A 325 0.81 -9.26 -4.01
C GLN A 325 0.02 -9.97 -5.09
N PHE A 326 -1.13 -9.41 -5.43
CA PHE A 326 -1.98 -9.83 -6.53
C PHE A 326 -2.31 -8.64 -7.42
N LEU A 327 -1.87 -8.70 -8.67
CA LEU A 327 -2.18 -7.68 -9.67
C LEU A 327 -3.47 -8.03 -10.38
N THR A 328 -4.41 -7.10 -10.31
CA THR A 328 -5.72 -7.22 -10.93
C THR A 328 -5.66 -6.74 -12.40
N ARG A 329 -6.83 -6.61 -13.04
CA ARG A 329 -6.93 -6.07 -14.40
C ARG A 329 -6.80 -4.55 -14.35
N ASN A 330 -5.72 -4.03 -14.94
CA ASN A 330 -5.59 -2.60 -15.25
C ASN A 330 -5.82 -2.35 -16.75
N GLN A 331 -7.04 -1.93 -17.11
CA GLN A 331 -7.58 -1.74 -18.48
C GLN A 331 -7.38 -2.98 -19.40
N ASP A 332 -6.15 -3.25 -19.83
CA ASP A 332 -5.75 -4.33 -20.76
C ASP A 332 -4.53 -5.14 -20.31
N ALA A 333 -4.09 -5.00 -19.05
CA ALA A 333 -2.92 -5.70 -18.54
C ALA A 333 -3.09 -7.23 -18.51
N ASP A 334 -2.17 -7.97 -19.12
CA ASP A 334 -2.26 -9.44 -19.22
C ASP A 334 -0.94 -10.12 -18.83
N ALA A 335 -0.95 -10.80 -17.68
CA ALA A 335 0.20 -11.51 -17.13
C ALA A 335 0.64 -12.71 -17.97
N ARG A 336 -0.09 -13.12 -19.02
CA ARG A 336 0.41 -14.11 -19.99
C ARG A 336 1.75 -13.67 -20.60
N ARG A 337 1.93 -12.37 -20.80
CA ARG A 337 3.13 -11.80 -21.42
C ARG A 337 4.24 -11.49 -20.42
N TRP A 338 3.93 -11.47 -19.12
CA TRP A 338 4.86 -11.03 -18.07
C TRP A 338 5.84 -12.12 -17.65
N LEU A 339 5.47 -13.39 -17.78
CA LEU A 339 6.29 -14.54 -17.39
C LEU A 339 6.77 -15.29 -18.64
N GLY A 340 8.09 -15.41 -18.79
CA GLY A 340 8.79 -16.13 -19.85
C GLY A 340 9.76 -17.17 -19.27
N GLU A 341 10.57 -17.81 -20.13
CA GLU A 341 11.48 -18.91 -19.73
C GLU A 341 12.44 -18.52 -18.59
N GLY A 342 12.98 -17.30 -18.63
CA GLY A 342 13.90 -16.76 -17.62
C GLY A 342 13.24 -16.04 -16.45
N GLY A 343 11.91 -16.07 -16.33
CA GLY A 343 11.16 -15.31 -15.33
C GLY A 343 10.45 -14.09 -15.92
N TRP A 344 10.57 -12.91 -15.31
CA TRP A 344 9.89 -11.71 -15.79
C TRP A 344 10.39 -11.24 -17.16
N THR A 345 9.48 -10.89 -18.06
CA THR A 345 9.79 -10.32 -19.38
C THR A 345 9.79 -8.78 -19.34
N ASP A 346 10.19 -8.13 -20.44
CA ASP A 346 10.10 -6.68 -20.59
C ASP A 346 8.67 -6.11 -20.54
N HIS A 347 7.65 -6.97 -20.65
CA HIS A 347 6.26 -6.57 -20.47
C HIS A 347 5.84 -6.46 -19.01
N ALA A 348 6.60 -7.06 -18.08
CA ALA A 348 6.34 -6.92 -16.66
C ALA A 348 6.75 -5.50 -16.18
N PRO A 349 6.02 -4.91 -15.21
CA PRO A 349 6.33 -3.59 -14.69
C PRO A 349 7.80 -3.48 -14.22
N PRO A 350 8.53 -2.41 -14.57
CA PRO A 350 9.94 -2.26 -14.16
C PRO A 350 10.15 -2.38 -12.65
N SER A 351 9.25 -1.82 -11.85
CA SER A 351 9.28 -1.90 -10.38
C SER A 351 9.15 -3.34 -9.86
N ILE A 352 8.26 -4.15 -10.45
CA ILE A 352 8.13 -5.58 -10.11
C ILE A 352 9.41 -6.33 -10.44
N ARG A 353 10.01 -6.07 -11.61
CA ARG A 353 11.25 -6.72 -12.02
C ARG A 353 12.44 -6.37 -11.13
N ALA A 354 12.51 -5.11 -10.69
CA ALA A 354 13.55 -4.65 -9.77
C ALA A 354 13.43 -5.32 -8.39
N LEU A 355 12.21 -5.42 -7.86
CA LEU A 355 11.94 -6.01 -6.54
C LEU A 355 12.05 -7.54 -6.51
N HIS A 356 11.72 -8.19 -7.61
CA HIS A 356 11.58 -9.64 -7.72
C HIS A 356 12.45 -10.20 -8.87
N PRO A 357 13.78 -10.06 -8.82
CA PRO A 357 14.66 -10.41 -9.93
C PRO A 357 14.69 -11.92 -10.23
N GLN A 358 14.38 -12.75 -9.23
CA GLN A 358 14.25 -14.20 -9.40
C GLN A 358 12.79 -14.62 -9.19
N VAL A 359 12.16 -15.09 -10.26
CA VAL A 359 10.78 -15.60 -10.21
C VAL A 359 10.69 -17.01 -10.77
N ALA A 360 10.10 -17.91 -9.98
CA ALA A 360 9.72 -19.26 -10.36
C ALA A 360 8.22 -19.30 -10.68
N TRP A 361 7.88 -19.93 -11.81
CA TRP A 361 6.50 -20.13 -12.23
C TRP A 361 6.38 -21.44 -13.04
N CYS A 362 5.18 -21.98 -13.19
CA CYS A 362 4.98 -23.19 -14.00
C CYS A 362 3.78 -23.16 -14.94
N GLU A 363 3.76 -24.16 -15.84
CA GLU A 363 2.66 -24.36 -16.78
C GLU A 363 1.52 -25.11 -16.10
N GLN A 364 0.49 -24.35 -15.74
CA GLN A 364 -0.67 -24.79 -14.99
C GLN A 364 -1.60 -25.66 -15.85
N VAL A 365 -1.92 -26.85 -15.37
CA VAL A 365 -2.76 -27.85 -16.08
C VAL A 365 -4.04 -28.20 -15.33
N HIS A 366 -4.39 -27.43 -14.30
CA HIS A 366 -5.55 -27.64 -13.42
C HIS A 366 -5.51 -28.98 -12.67
N GLY A 367 -4.31 -29.49 -12.39
CA GLY A 367 -4.05 -30.65 -11.55
C GLY A 367 -3.76 -30.28 -10.10
N HIS A 368 -3.00 -31.14 -9.43
CA HIS A 368 -2.66 -31.03 -8.00
C HIS A 368 -1.18 -31.32 -7.73
N ASN A 369 -0.34 -31.30 -8.77
CA ASN A 369 1.11 -31.47 -8.62
C ASN A 369 1.73 -30.17 -8.09
N ILE A 370 2.64 -30.32 -7.12
CA ILE A 370 3.34 -29.20 -6.48
C ILE A 370 4.83 -29.50 -6.52
N GLU A 371 5.62 -28.56 -7.05
CA GLU A 371 7.07 -28.71 -7.20
C GLU A 371 7.82 -27.91 -6.14
N HIS A 372 8.91 -28.48 -5.62
CA HIS A 372 9.89 -27.74 -4.82
C HIS A 372 10.81 -26.96 -5.76
N VAL A 373 10.97 -25.66 -5.52
CA VAL A 373 11.80 -24.79 -6.36
C VAL A 373 12.87 -24.08 -5.56
N THR A 374 14.08 -24.02 -6.10
CA THR A 374 15.25 -23.38 -5.46
C THR A 374 15.90 -22.31 -6.33
N GLN A 375 15.36 -22.05 -7.51
CA GLN A 375 15.87 -21.05 -8.46
C GLN A 375 14.73 -20.48 -9.32
N GLY A 376 14.92 -19.27 -9.84
CA GLY A 376 14.00 -18.67 -10.80
C GLY A 376 13.97 -19.40 -12.15
N GLY A 377 12.90 -19.20 -12.91
CA GLY A 377 12.68 -19.76 -14.24
C GLY A 377 11.33 -20.45 -14.40
N LYS A 378 11.03 -20.87 -15.64
CA LYS A 378 9.84 -21.66 -15.95
C LYS A 378 10.08 -23.15 -15.64
N TYR A 379 9.26 -23.71 -14.77
CA TYR A 379 9.24 -25.15 -14.48
C TYR A 379 8.32 -25.85 -15.48
N ARG A 380 8.91 -26.74 -16.29
CA ARG A 380 8.25 -27.37 -17.46
C ARG A 380 7.43 -28.61 -17.13
N ALA A 381 7.70 -29.26 -16.01
CA ALA A 381 6.86 -30.34 -15.55
C ALA A 381 5.46 -29.77 -15.24
N PRO A 382 4.36 -30.40 -15.70
CA PRO A 382 3.02 -29.93 -15.40
C PRO A 382 2.79 -29.88 -13.88
N CYS A 383 2.66 -28.66 -13.36
CA CYS A 383 2.33 -28.39 -11.97
C CYS A 383 1.30 -27.29 -11.85
N ASP A 384 0.62 -27.27 -10.72
CA ASP A 384 -0.33 -26.23 -10.35
C ASP A 384 0.07 -25.60 -9.01
N GLY A 385 1.20 -25.98 -8.43
CA GLY A 385 1.74 -25.34 -7.25
C GLY A 385 3.26 -25.37 -7.23
N LEU A 386 3.83 -24.38 -6.55
CA LEU A 386 5.26 -24.29 -6.27
C LEU A 386 5.44 -24.02 -4.78
N TRP A 387 6.52 -24.53 -4.18
CA TRP A 387 6.91 -24.17 -2.83
C TRP A 387 8.42 -23.99 -2.70
N THR A 388 8.85 -23.17 -1.73
CA THR A 388 10.27 -22.93 -1.45
C THR A 388 10.50 -22.48 0.01
N MET A 389 11.75 -22.53 0.45
CA MET A 389 12.28 -21.85 1.65
C MET A 389 13.47 -20.93 1.31
N GLU A 390 13.74 -20.73 0.01
CA GLU A 390 14.83 -19.87 -0.44
C GLU A 390 14.43 -18.40 -0.29
N PRO A 391 15.23 -17.59 0.42
CA PRO A 391 15.01 -16.16 0.45
C PRO A 391 15.23 -15.57 -0.95
N ASN A 392 14.58 -14.45 -1.22
CA ASN A 392 14.67 -13.70 -2.47
C ASN A 392 14.22 -14.47 -3.73
N LEU A 393 13.62 -15.66 -3.60
CA LEU A 393 12.94 -16.36 -4.70
C LEU A 393 11.43 -16.08 -4.68
N THR A 394 10.92 -15.49 -5.76
CA THR A 394 9.50 -15.16 -5.92
C THR A 394 8.76 -16.34 -6.56
N LEU A 395 7.65 -16.77 -5.98
CA LEU A 395 6.75 -17.77 -6.59
C LEU A 395 5.58 -17.04 -7.25
N ALA A 396 5.29 -17.34 -8.52
CA ALA A 396 4.20 -16.67 -9.26
C ALA A 396 3.20 -17.66 -9.89
N ILE A 397 1.92 -17.34 -9.77
CA ILE A 397 0.79 -18.10 -10.31
C ILE A 397 -0.13 -17.16 -11.10
N ARG A 398 -0.59 -17.59 -12.27
CA ARG A 398 -1.51 -16.81 -13.11
C ARG A 398 -2.93 -17.31 -12.98
N VAL A 399 -3.91 -16.41 -12.91
CA VAL A 399 -5.32 -16.80 -12.80
C VAL A 399 -6.24 -15.93 -13.63
N ALA A 400 -7.43 -16.46 -13.92
CA ALA A 400 -8.60 -15.68 -14.33
C ALA A 400 -9.72 -16.01 -13.33
N ASP A 401 -10.53 -17.04 -13.59
CA ASP A 401 -11.62 -17.46 -12.70
C ASP A 401 -11.19 -18.42 -11.58
N CYS A 402 -10.05 -19.09 -11.74
CA CYS A 402 -9.51 -19.98 -10.71
C CYS A 402 -8.94 -19.19 -9.53
N ALA A 403 -8.86 -19.79 -8.34
CA ALA A 403 -8.22 -19.16 -7.20
C ALA A 403 -6.69 -19.31 -7.27
N ALA A 404 -5.96 -18.24 -6.94
CA ALA A 404 -4.59 -18.35 -6.49
C ALA A 404 -4.58 -18.45 -4.97
N ILE A 405 -3.76 -19.35 -4.43
CA ILE A 405 -3.60 -19.54 -2.98
C ILE A 405 -2.14 -19.26 -2.65
N LEU A 406 -1.90 -18.28 -1.79
CA LEU A 406 -0.57 -17.95 -1.27
C LEU A 406 -0.49 -18.41 0.19
N LEU A 407 0.53 -19.20 0.51
CA LEU A 407 0.76 -19.73 1.84
C LEU A 407 2.14 -19.32 2.32
N ALA A 408 2.26 -18.89 3.57
CA ALA A 408 3.52 -18.48 4.15
C ALA A 408 3.58 -18.84 5.64
N ASP A 409 4.65 -19.51 6.06
CA ASP A 409 4.89 -19.82 7.46
C ASP A 409 5.92 -18.85 8.07
N PRO A 410 5.51 -18.03 9.07
CA PRO A 410 6.42 -17.12 9.76
C PRO A 410 7.56 -17.83 10.50
N LYS A 411 7.39 -19.09 10.89
CA LYS A 411 8.37 -19.78 11.75
C LYS A 411 9.51 -20.41 10.97
N THR A 412 9.23 -21.00 9.82
CA THR A 412 10.22 -21.72 9.01
C THR A 412 10.68 -20.93 7.79
N GLY A 413 9.90 -19.93 7.35
CA GLY A 413 10.11 -19.25 6.07
C GLY A 413 9.64 -20.09 4.87
N TRP A 414 8.92 -21.19 5.10
CA TRP A 414 8.27 -21.97 4.04
C TRP A 414 7.17 -21.14 3.37
N MET A 415 7.11 -21.21 2.05
CA MET A 415 6.12 -20.50 1.25
C MET A 415 5.65 -21.38 0.10
N ALA A 416 4.39 -21.20 -0.31
CA ALA A 416 3.85 -21.81 -1.51
C ALA A 416 2.89 -20.89 -2.26
N ALA A 417 2.87 -21.03 -3.58
CA ALA A 417 1.89 -20.43 -4.46
C ALA A 417 1.18 -21.53 -5.24
N LEU A 418 -0.15 -21.58 -5.16
CA LEU A 418 -0.98 -22.63 -5.76
C LEU A 418 -2.03 -22.04 -6.70
N HIS A 419 -2.34 -22.79 -7.72
CA HIS A 419 -3.44 -22.59 -8.65
C HIS A 419 -4.54 -23.60 -8.38
N ALA A 420 -5.71 -23.13 -7.96
CA ALA A 420 -6.85 -23.97 -7.65
C ALA A 420 -8.04 -23.60 -8.55
N GLY A 421 -8.12 -24.25 -9.70
CA GLY A 421 -9.41 -24.44 -10.38
C GLY A 421 -10.21 -25.57 -9.75
N TRP A 422 -11.44 -25.80 -10.21
CA TRP A 422 -12.30 -26.84 -9.63
C TRP A 422 -11.66 -28.24 -9.65
N ARG A 423 -10.96 -28.60 -10.74
CA ARG A 423 -10.27 -29.89 -10.87
C ARG A 423 -9.16 -30.04 -9.82
N GLY A 424 -8.34 -29.02 -9.66
CA GLY A 424 -7.25 -29.02 -8.68
C GLY A 424 -7.77 -29.01 -7.23
N ALA A 425 -8.85 -28.28 -6.97
CA ALA A 425 -9.50 -28.25 -5.66
C ALA A 425 -10.05 -29.63 -5.27
N VAL A 426 -10.81 -30.29 -6.16
CA VAL A 426 -11.34 -31.65 -5.95
C VAL A 426 -10.20 -32.66 -5.81
N ALA A 427 -9.15 -32.53 -6.63
CA ALA A 427 -7.97 -33.39 -6.55
C ALA A 427 -7.09 -33.14 -5.31
N GLY A 428 -7.45 -32.15 -4.46
CA GLY A 428 -6.79 -31.92 -3.18
C GLY A 428 -5.46 -31.18 -3.27
N ILE A 429 -5.32 -30.21 -4.19
CA ILE A 429 -4.07 -29.42 -4.28
C ILE A 429 -3.72 -28.71 -2.97
N LEU A 430 -4.71 -28.09 -2.30
CA LEU A 430 -4.47 -27.41 -1.04
C LEU A 430 -4.15 -28.40 0.10
N PRO A 431 -4.93 -29.47 0.35
CA PRO A 431 -4.54 -30.52 1.28
C PRO A 431 -3.12 -31.06 1.06
N ARG A 432 -2.74 -31.29 -0.20
CA ARG A 432 -1.39 -31.76 -0.55
C ARG A 432 -0.31 -30.73 -0.20
N ALA A 433 -0.56 -29.44 -0.43
CA ALA A 433 0.38 -28.38 -0.04
C ALA A 433 0.57 -28.33 1.48
N LEU A 434 -0.50 -28.51 2.25
CA LEU A 434 -0.47 -28.50 3.72
C LEU A 434 0.21 -29.75 4.29
N ASP A 435 0.06 -30.91 3.63
CA ASP A 435 0.82 -32.13 3.94
C ASP A 435 2.33 -31.93 3.69
N ILE A 436 2.70 -31.34 2.54
CA ILE A 436 4.09 -30.96 2.24
C ILE A 436 4.61 -30.01 3.33
N ALA A 437 3.85 -28.96 3.68
CA ALA A 437 4.24 -28.00 4.72
C ALA A 437 4.52 -28.69 6.05
N THR A 438 3.62 -29.58 6.49
CA THR A 438 3.77 -30.35 7.73
C THR A 438 5.02 -31.24 7.70
N HIS A 439 5.28 -31.90 6.56
CA HIS A 439 6.50 -32.67 6.35
C HIS A 439 7.78 -31.82 6.36
N GLN A 440 7.67 -30.53 6.02
CA GLN A 440 8.75 -29.54 6.13
C GLN A 440 8.85 -28.89 7.53
N GLY A 441 8.04 -29.33 8.49
CA GLY A 441 8.07 -28.84 9.88
C GLY A 441 7.23 -27.58 10.14
N VAL A 442 6.34 -27.21 9.21
CA VAL A 442 5.40 -26.10 9.41
C VAL A 442 4.33 -26.50 10.41
N ASP A 443 4.04 -25.59 11.34
CA ASP A 443 2.89 -25.65 12.22
C ASP A 443 1.69 -24.95 11.53
N LEU A 444 0.68 -25.74 11.14
CA LEU A 444 -0.49 -25.22 10.45
C LEU A 444 -1.29 -24.19 11.28
N GLY A 445 -1.17 -24.24 12.62
CA GLY A 445 -1.79 -23.26 13.50
C GLY A 445 -1.20 -21.85 13.34
N THR A 446 0.03 -21.74 12.81
CA THR A 446 0.70 -20.45 12.55
C THR A 446 0.86 -20.10 11.07
N LEU A 447 0.58 -21.05 10.18
CA LEU A 447 0.59 -20.82 8.74
C LEU A 447 -0.37 -19.68 8.38
N ARG A 448 0.10 -18.74 7.55
CA ARG A 448 -0.70 -17.68 6.95
C ARG A 448 -1.14 -18.10 5.55
N GLY A 449 -2.43 -17.97 5.26
CA GLY A 449 -3.00 -18.26 3.96
C GLY A 449 -3.73 -17.07 3.38
N TRP A 450 -3.70 -16.93 2.06
CA TRP A 450 -4.48 -15.95 1.33
C TRP A 450 -5.08 -16.57 0.07
N LEU A 451 -6.37 -16.32 -0.17
CA LEU A 451 -7.06 -16.70 -1.40
C LEU A 451 -7.36 -15.47 -2.24
N SER A 452 -6.98 -15.51 -3.50
CA SER A 452 -7.30 -14.43 -4.44
C SER A 452 -8.79 -14.33 -4.72
N PRO A 453 -9.25 -13.16 -5.21
CA PRO A 453 -10.47 -13.09 -6.00
C PRO A 453 -10.50 -14.22 -7.04
N CYS A 454 -11.64 -14.88 -7.14
CA CYS A 454 -11.93 -15.95 -8.10
C CYS A 454 -13.43 -15.91 -8.44
N ILE A 455 -13.91 -16.84 -9.26
CA ILE A 455 -15.34 -16.90 -9.57
C ILE A 455 -16.16 -17.13 -8.29
N GLY A 456 -17.21 -16.33 -8.11
CA GLY A 456 -18.09 -16.40 -6.94
C GLY A 456 -19.14 -17.51 -7.09
N ALA A 457 -19.66 -18.01 -5.95
CA ALA A 457 -20.63 -19.09 -5.92
C ALA A 457 -21.87 -18.81 -6.78
N SER A 458 -22.45 -17.61 -6.68
CA SER A 458 -23.61 -17.18 -7.49
C SER A 458 -23.34 -17.05 -9.00
N ALA A 459 -22.08 -17.16 -9.42
CA ALA A 459 -21.65 -17.03 -10.81
C ALA A 459 -21.06 -18.33 -11.37
N PHE A 460 -20.71 -19.30 -10.51
CA PHE A 460 -20.01 -20.51 -10.92
C PHE A 460 -20.95 -21.66 -11.26
N GLU A 461 -21.75 -21.46 -12.30
CA GLU A 461 -22.65 -22.48 -12.85
C GLU A 461 -21.85 -23.64 -13.47
N VAL A 462 -22.17 -24.88 -13.12
CA VAL A 462 -21.51 -26.09 -13.63
C VAL A 462 -22.53 -27.16 -14.00
N GLY A 463 -22.09 -28.16 -14.78
CA GLY A 463 -22.91 -29.34 -15.06
C GLY A 463 -23.00 -30.29 -13.84
N PRO A 464 -24.02 -31.16 -13.78
CA PRO A 464 -24.18 -32.15 -12.71
C PRO A 464 -22.95 -33.05 -12.50
N GLU A 465 -22.20 -33.35 -13.56
CA GLU A 465 -20.96 -34.14 -13.52
C GLU A 465 -19.82 -33.46 -12.77
N VAL A 466 -19.82 -32.12 -12.71
CA VAL A 466 -18.88 -31.36 -11.90
C VAL A 466 -19.41 -31.22 -10.48
N ALA A 467 -20.70 -30.90 -10.31
CA ALA A 467 -21.31 -30.72 -9.00
C ALA A 467 -21.20 -31.98 -8.12
N THR A 468 -21.39 -33.17 -8.69
CA THR A 468 -21.26 -34.46 -7.97
C THR A 468 -19.85 -34.76 -7.45
N GLN A 469 -18.83 -34.01 -7.87
CA GLN A 469 -17.46 -34.14 -7.35
C GLN A 469 -17.21 -33.28 -6.11
N PHE A 470 -18.12 -32.38 -5.76
CA PHE A 470 -18.06 -31.56 -4.56
C PHE A 470 -18.98 -32.14 -3.48
N PRO A 471 -18.65 -31.97 -2.19
CA PRO A 471 -19.59 -32.21 -1.10
C PRO A 471 -20.86 -31.36 -1.27
N GLU A 472 -22.01 -31.93 -0.91
CA GLU A 472 -23.35 -31.34 -1.16
C GLU A 472 -23.48 -29.93 -0.54
N GLU A 473 -22.84 -29.68 0.60
CA GLU A 473 -22.86 -28.38 1.27
C GLU A 473 -22.19 -27.23 0.50
N PHE A 474 -21.39 -27.54 -0.54
CA PHE A 474 -20.74 -26.56 -1.42
C PHE A 474 -21.41 -26.47 -2.80
N VAL A 475 -22.53 -27.18 -2.99
CA VAL A 475 -23.33 -27.14 -4.21
C VAL A 475 -24.64 -26.41 -3.94
N VAL A 476 -24.91 -25.36 -4.72
CA VAL A 476 -26.12 -24.55 -4.60
C VAL A 476 -27.04 -24.83 -5.77
N HIS A 477 -28.30 -25.12 -5.46
CA HIS A 477 -29.37 -25.28 -6.44
C HIS A 477 -30.37 -24.13 -6.27
N ASP A 478 -30.17 -23.05 -7.04
CA ASP A 478 -31.03 -21.87 -6.97
C ASP A 478 -32.42 -22.13 -7.60
N GLU A 479 -32.48 -23.01 -8.60
CA GLU A 479 -33.72 -23.45 -9.23
C GLU A 479 -33.81 -24.98 -9.29
N PRO A 480 -35.00 -25.59 -9.11
CA PRO A 480 -35.17 -27.05 -9.10
C PRO A 480 -34.67 -27.77 -10.37
N ASP A 481 -34.77 -27.12 -11.52
CA ASP A 481 -34.37 -27.63 -12.83
C ASP A 481 -33.18 -26.86 -13.43
N GLY A 482 -32.56 -25.95 -12.66
CA GLY A 482 -31.43 -25.14 -13.09
C GLY A 482 -30.09 -25.88 -12.94
N ASN A 483 -29.07 -25.38 -13.62
CA ASN A 483 -27.72 -25.91 -13.44
C ASN A 483 -27.21 -25.60 -12.02
N PRO A 484 -26.54 -26.57 -11.36
CA PRO A 484 -25.96 -26.33 -10.05
C PRO A 484 -24.84 -25.30 -10.10
N HIS A 485 -24.66 -24.61 -8.98
CA HIS A 485 -23.54 -23.71 -8.75
C HIS A 485 -22.59 -24.30 -7.70
N VAL A 486 -21.30 -24.03 -7.84
CA VAL A 486 -20.29 -24.52 -6.88
C VAL A 486 -19.65 -23.37 -6.13
N ASP A 487 -19.62 -23.45 -4.80
CA ASP A 487 -18.88 -22.52 -3.95
C ASP A 487 -17.42 -22.97 -3.79
N LEU A 488 -16.61 -22.67 -4.81
CA LEU A 488 -15.19 -23.02 -4.83
C LEU A 488 -14.41 -22.39 -3.66
N LYS A 489 -14.75 -21.16 -3.26
CA LYS A 489 -14.06 -20.46 -2.17
C LYS A 489 -14.31 -21.15 -0.84
N SER A 490 -15.58 -21.38 -0.49
CA SER A 490 -15.94 -22.05 0.75
C SER A 490 -15.35 -23.45 0.83
N PHE A 491 -15.30 -24.18 -0.30
CA PHE A 491 -14.67 -25.49 -0.36
C PHE A 491 -13.17 -25.44 -0.08
N LEU A 492 -12.43 -24.50 -0.68
CA LEU A 492 -10.98 -24.34 -0.41
C LEU A 492 -10.71 -23.90 1.03
N VAL A 493 -11.53 -23.00 1.57
CA VAL A 493 -11.41 -22.61 2.98
C VAL A 493 -11.68 -23.81 3.89
N ASP A 494 -12.73 -24.59 3.65
CA ASP A 494 -13.03 -25.79 4.43
C ASP A 494 -11.89 -26.81 4.40
N GLN A 495 -11.26 -27.02 3.24
CA GLN A 495 -10.06 -27.86 3.12
C GLN A 495 -8.91 -27.36 4.02
N ALA A 496 -8.66 -26.04 4.06
CA ALA A 496 -7.63 -25.46 4.92
C ALA A 496 -7.93 -25.66 6.40
N LEU A 497 -9.16 -25.35 6.83
CA LEU A 497 -9.58 -25.45 8.22
C LEU A 497 -9.60 -26.89 8.70
N SER A 498 -10.09 -27.81 7.86
CA SER A 498 -10.11 -29.25 8.15
C SER A 498 -8.71 -29.83 8.29
N ALA A 499 -7.72 -29.27 7.60
CA ALA A 499 -6.32 -29.64 7.76
C ALA A 499 -5.66 -29.04 9.02
N GLY A 500 -6.30 -28.07 9.69
CA GLY A 500 -5.80 -27.47 10.93
C GLY A 500 -5.24 -26.05 10.77
N VAL A 501 -5.49 -25.37 9.65
CA VAL A 501 -5.17 -23.94 9.53
C VAL A 501 -6.16 -23.13 10.35
N GLU A 502 -5.65 -22.21 11.17
CA GLU A 502 -6.50 -21.36 12.01
C GLU A 502 -7.35 -20.40 11.14
N PRO A 503 -8.67 -20.27 11.39
CA PRO A 503 -9.53 -19.38 10.62
C PRO A 503 -9.06 -17.92 10.59
N SER A 504 -8.44 -17.45 11.68
CA SER A 504 -7.87 -16.09 11.75
C SER A 504 -6.66 -15.87 10.85
N ASN A 505 -6.07 -16.94 10.32
CA ASN A 505 -4.89 -16.89 9.48
C ASN A 505 -5.21 -17.01 7.99
N MET A 506 -6.48 -17.22 7.65
CA MET A 506 -6.97 -17.27 6.28
C MET A 506 -7.54 -15.91 5.89
N ASP A 507 -6.89 -15.27 4.93
CA ASP A 507 -7.28 -13.98 4.38
C ASP A 507 -7.93 -14.16 3.00
N LEU A 508 -9.11 -13.55 2.81
CA LEU A 508 -9.79 -13.49 1.53
C LEU A 508 -10.87 -12.40 1.51
N ASP A 509 -11.27 -12.03 0.29
CA ASP A 509 -12.50 -11.27 0.03
C ASP A 509 -13.61 -12.23 -0.40
N TRP A 510 -14.62 -12.41 0.45
CA TRP A 510 -15.78 -13.26 0.16
C TRP A 510 -16.67 -12.68 -0.96
N GLY A 511 -16.79 -11.36 -1.03
CA GLY A 511 -17.65 -10.67 -1.99
C GLY A 511 -17.05 -10.60 -3.38
N ALA A 512 -15.72 -10.65 -3.49
CA ALA A 512 -15.02 -10.54 -4.77
C ALA A 512 -15.46 -11.60 -5.79
N CYS A 513 -15.81 -11.23 -7.01
CA CYS A 513 -16.14 -12.20 -8.06
C CYS A 513 -15.58 -11.77 -9.41
N THR A 514 -14.76 -12.63 -10.00
CA THR A 514 -14.07 -12.33 -11.27
C THR A 514 -15.03 -12.11 -12.44
N LEU A 515 -16.20 -12.76 -12.40
CA LEU A 515 -17.21 -12.62 -13.44
C LEU A 515 -18.02 -11.31 -13.31
N THR A 516 -18.45 -10.97 -12.08
CA THR A 516 -19.35 -9.82 -11.87
C THR A 516 -18.61 -8.49 -11.75
N GLU A 517 -17.33 -8.51 -11.38
CA GLU A 517 -16.46 -7.32 -11.29
C GLU A 517 -15.49 -7.25 -12.47
N SER A 518 -16.03 -7.28 -13.69
CA SER A 518 -15.26 -7.37 -14.95
C SER A 518 -14.37 -6.15 -15.25
N GLU A 519 -14.65 -5.00 -14.61
CA GLU A 519 -13.79 -3.81 -14.67
C GLU A 519 -12.48 -4.00 -13.90
N ARG A 520 -12.49 -4.85 -12.87
CA ARG A 520 -11.36 -5.06 -11.97
C ARG A 520 -10.64 -6.37 -12.19
N TYR A 521 -11.33 -7.41 -12.68
CA TYR A 521 -10.75 -8.74 -12.84
C TYR A 521 -10.92 -9.30 -14.25
N TRP A 522 -10.01 -10.20 -14.63
CA TRP A 522 -10.18 -11.02 -15.83
C TRP A 522 -11.05 -12.24 -15.52
N SER A 523 -12.03 -12.52 -16.39
CA SER A 523 -12.83 -13.74 -16.34
C SER A 523 -12.77 -14.49 -17.67
N TYR A 524 -12.35 -15.76 -17.61
CA TYR A 524 -12.37 -16.66 -18.76
C TYR A 524 -13.80 -17.03 -19.12
N ARG A 525 -14.69 -17.15 -18.15
CA ARG A 525 -16.12 -17.38 -18.37
C ARG A 525 -16.78 -16.24 -19.13
N ALA A 526 -16.40 -14.99 -18.89
CA ALA A 526 -16.93 -13.85 -19.65
C ALA A 526 -16.33 -13.73 -21.06
N LEU A 527 -15.01 -13.93 -21.21
CA LEU A 527 -14.27 -13.52 -22.41
C LEU A 527 -13.63 -14.67 -23.19
N GLY A 528 -13.75 -15.92 -22.72
CA GLY A 528 -13.12 -17.08 -23.35
C GLY A 528 -11.60 -16.92 -23.50
N GLU A 529 -11.08 -17.27 -24.67
CA GLU A 529 -9.64 -17.20 -24.99
C GLU A 529 -9.07 -15.77 -24.97
N ASP A 530 -9.93 -14.77 -25.15
CA ASP A 530 -9.55 -13.35 -25.11
C ASP A 530 -9.31 -12.85 -23.68
N ALA A 531 -9.73 -13.60 -22.66
CA ALA A 531 -9.45 -13.25 -21.27
C ALA A 531 -7.94 -13.20 -21.01
N GLY A 532 -7.45 -12.08 -20.50
CA GLY A 532 -6.11 -11.97 -19.94
C GLY A 532 -5.93 -12.82 -18.67
N ARG A 533 -4.75 -12.74 -18.07
CA ARG A 533 -4.47 -13.33 -16.76
C ARG A 533 -4.03 -12.28 -15.76
N MET A 534 -4.56 -12.40 -14.56
CA MET A 534 -4.04 -11.78 -13.34
C MET A 534 -2.85 -12.61 -12.83
N VAL A 535 -2.04 -12.04 -11.95
CA VAL A 535 -0.90 -12.74 -11.33
C VAL A 535 -0.89 -12.53 -9.82
N ALA A 536 -0.74 -13.64 -9.10
CA ALA A 536 -0.43 -13.66 -7.68
C ALA A 536 1.05 -14.03 -7.52
N TYR A 537 1.76 -13.38 -6.61
CA TYR A 537 3.09 -13.82 -6.22
C TYR A 537 3.38 -13.61 -4.75
N LEU A 538 4.33 -14.37 -4.23
CA LEU A 538 4.93 -14.16 -2.92
C LEU A 538 6.44 -14.43 -2.92
N GLN A 539 7.16 -13.78 -2.02
CA GLN A 539 8.60 -13.89 -1.80
C GLN A 539 8.88 -13.72 -0.31
N ASN A 540 9.92 -14.36 0.20
CA ASN A 540 10.51 -14.04 1.49
C ASN A 540 11.73 -13.17 1.20
N HIS A 541 11.62 -11.87 1.42
CA HIS A 541 12.70 -10.93 1.15
C HIS A 541 13.66 -10.89 2.33
N GLU A 542 14.92 -11.19 2.07
CA GLU A 542 15.97 -11.08 3.08
C GLU A 542 16.12 -9.61 3.50
N SER A 543 15.83 -9.31 4.76
CA SER A 543 16.10 -7.99 5.31
C SER A 543 17.62 -7.82 5.34
N ASN A 544 18.12 -6.77 4.69
CA ASN A 544 19.53 -6.35 4.81
C ASN A 544 19.80 -5.93 6.27
N GLU A 545 20.06 -6.89 7.14
CA GLU A 545 20.74 -6.66 8.40
C GLU A 545 22.25 -6.52 8.08
N GLY A 546 22.66 -5.28 7.84
CA GLY A 546 24.06 -4.86 7.71
C GLY A 546 24.43 -3.84 8.76
#